data_AF-G9EJZ3-F1
#
_entry.id   AF-G9EJZ3-F1
#
_cell.length_a   1.000
_cell.length_b   1.000
_cell.length_c   1.000
_cell.angle_alpha   90.00
_cell.angle_beta   90.00
_cell.angle_gamma   90.00
#
_symmetry.space_group_name_H-M   'P 1'
#
loop_
_entity.id
_entity.type
_entity.pdbx_description
1 polymer ?
#
loop_
_entity_poly.entity_id
_entity_poly.type
_entity_poly.pdbx_seq_one_letter_code
_entity_poly.pdbx_strand_id
1 'polypeptide(L)'
;MSKNMLVFNIAKFNPSKNTKIGTGAKFSHKVCRGTLKDNPKTWISKEMPDPVKAKIELLSQEFFRLLIPHQPETLIARNSVTGTYYILSEEVIGYRNLPKGEAHNFANGRYHGLGQITVGALYLQEIDLKNGNIGLDEQNKAIKIDGDWCFAESRFRGRYKLTPLAIAQLPYPSKDNYTFNWLEVVKENVYQAKSSIIAPTLANSTQFRAEANEALLKISLIPNRYLAHFVDKYMPAGGSYYLNLLQARRDELTMSACQNPSFSAYLKTPAARLEAVNFLHYLKEFKAAGSPIIPQEEHARLELDFKILRDKLIPTVPAKATNASRHRDSVSELHAKCQQLLTQIKMHAHPKDRLLQQYIRLFELNLKCKSHNINELYQLQTDIKPILAIINSPEVAAVKKTIQTLRISAGFFTLHKNNKANQIEDALFNTPLEARSKIISSTKINAVQEALASHRHLGKRGTIYKTTDRDIDESKAARSFKDLKALFKNTPECIDYKPTLASESRQKI
;
A
#
# COMPACT_ATOMS: atom_id res chain seq x y z
N MET A 1 19.11 -3.22 -6.82
CA MET A 1 19.74 -2.34 -5.80
C MET A 1 18.96 -2.52 -4.51
N SER A 2 19.55 -3.15 -3.48
CA SER A 2 18.87 -3.29 -2.18
C SER A 2 18.71 -1.91 -1.55
N LYS A 3 17.48 -1.49 -1.25
CA LYS A 3 17.26 -0.27 -0.47
C LYS A 3 17.75 -0.55 0.95
N ASN A 4 18.62 0.31 1.47
CA ASN A 4 19.06 0.18 2.86
C ASN A 4 17.88 0.48 3.79
N MET A 5 17.65 -0.40 4.77
CA MET A 5 16.74 -0.14 5.89
C MET A 5 17.17 1.16 6.58
N LEU A 6 16.21 2.02 6.91
CA LEU A 6 16.51 3.25 7.66
C LEU A 6 16.89 2.88 9.10
N VAL A 7 18.19 2.91 9.39
CA VAL A 7 18.73 2.69 10.73
C VAL A 7 19.19 4.02 11.30
N PHE A 8 18.58 4.43 12.41
CA PHE A 8 18.95 5.68 13.08
C PHE A 8 20.29 5.53 13.81
N ASN A 9 21.07 6.60 13.90
CA ASN A 9 22.23 6.61 14.79
C ASN A 9 21.77 6.90 16.22
N ILE A 10 22.04 5.98 17.15
CA ILE A 10 21.62 6.14 18.56
C ILE A 10 22.24 7.38 19.22
N ALA A 11 23.35 7.91 18.71
CA ALA A 11 23.93 9.17 19.19
C ALA A 11 22.99 10.39 19.00
N LYS A 12 21.94 10.26 18.19
CA LYS A 12 20.89 11.28 18.04
C LYS A 12 19.76 11.16 19.08
N PHE A 13 19.77 10.12 19.91
CA PHE A 13 18.81 9.92 20.97
C PHE A 13 19.27 10.67 22.22
N ASN A 14 18.38 11.49 22.77
CA ASN A 14 18.60 12.28 23.97
C ASN A 14 17.83 11.63 25.12
N PRO A 15 18.49 10.90 26.03
CA PRO A 15 17.84 10.30 27.18
C PRO A 15 17.19 11.38 28.06
N SER A 16 15.97 11.13 28.51
CA SER A 16 15.29 11.96 29.49
C SER A 16 15.96 11.84 30.85
N LYS A 17 16.02 12.94 31.61
CA LYS A 17 16.44 12.93 33.01
C LYS A 17 15.53 12.07 33.88
N ASN A 18 14.25 11.93 33.50
CA ASN A 18 13.31 11.03 34.15
C ASN A 18 13.30 9.67 33.44
N THR A 19 14.20 8.78 33.86
CA THR A 19 14.36 7.44 33.29
C THR A 19 13.39 6.40 33.87
N LYS A 20 12.53 6.77 34.84
CA LYS A 20 11.56 5.83 35.41
C LYS A 20 10.52 5.45 34.36
N ILE A 21 10.58 4.20 33.91
CA ILE A 21 9.57 3.55 33.06
C ILE A 21 8.60 2.83 34.01
N GLY A 22 7.35 3.30 34.05
CA GLY A 22 6.43 3.17 35.18
C GLY A 22 5.71 1.84 35.39
N THR A 23 6.22 0.71 34.90
CA THR A 23 5.46 -0.57 34.94
C THR A 23 5.78 -1.46 36.15
N GLY A 24 6.81 -1.14 36.94
CA GLY A 24 7.28 -1.99 38.04
C GLY A 24 7.83 -3.37 37.61
N ALA A 25 7.93 -3.62 36.30
CA ALA A 25 8.43 -4.87 35.75
C ALA A 25 9.97 -4.92 35.85
N LYS A 26 10.52 -6.11 36.13
CA LYS A 26 11.95 -6.36 35.99
C LYS A 26 12.29 -6.47 34.51
N PHE A 27 13.02 -5.50 33.97
CA PHE A 27 13.50 -5.55 32.59
C PHE A 27 14.75 -6.42 32.50
N SER A 28 14.77 -7.38 31.58
CA SER A 28 15.98 -8.14 31.20
C SER A 28 16.94 -7.29 30.35
N HIS A 29 16.47 -6.16 29.81
CA HIS A 29 17.21 -5.26 28.95
C HIS A 29 17.38 -3.89 29.60
N LYS A 30 18.45 -3.20 29.22
CA LYS A 30 18.62 -1.79 29.53
C LYS A 30 17.60 -0.99 28.72
N VAL A 31 16.69 -0.31 29.43
CA VAL A 31 15.65 0.52 28.84
C VAL A 31 15.80 1.97 29.28
N CYS A 32 15.58 2.92 28.37
CA CYS A 32 15.58 4.35 28.71
C CYS A 32 14.52 5.13 27.91
N ARG A 33 13.94 6.15 28.54
CA ARG A 33 13.02 7.09 27.91
C ARG A 33 13.83 8.25 27.31
N GLY A 34 13.41 8.81 26.18
CA GLY A 34 14.07 9.97 25.56
C GLY A 34 13.39 10.47 24.29
N THR A 35 14.07 11.36 23.57
CA THR A 35 13.60 11.93 22.29
C THR A 35 14.69 11.81 21.23
N LEU A 36 14.34 11.90 19.95
CA LEU A 36 15.33 12.02 18.87
C LEU A 36 15.52 13.50 18.54
N LYS A 37 16.75 13.91 18.16
CA LYS A 37 17.13 15.32 17.91
C LYS A 37 16.19 16.10 16.98
N ASP A 38 15.49 15.43 16.07
CA ASP A 38 14.61 16.04 15.06
C ASP A 38 13.17 15.47 15.10
N ASN A 39 12.80 14.78 16.17
CA ASN A 39 11.46 14.20 16.33
C ASN A 39 10.97 14.43 17.76
N PRO A 40 9.89 15.23 17.94
CA PRO A 40 9.41 15.63 19.27
C PRO A 40 8.71 14.50 20.03
N LYS A 41 8.41 13.36 19.37
CA LYS A 41 7.82 12.19 20.04
C LYS A 41 8.74 11.69 21.16
N THR A 42 8.13 11.21 22.23
CA THR A 42 8.83 10.47 23.28
C THR A 42 8.96 9.01 22.87
N TRP A 43 10.14 8.44 23.11
CA TRP A 43 10.50 7.10 22.73
C TRP A 43 11.03 6.33 23.94
N ILE A 44 10.69 5.04 23.99
CA ILE A 44 11.31 4.05 24.88
C ILE A 44 12.35 3.29 24.07
N SER A 45 13.61 3.45 24.44
CA SER A 45 14.75 2.75 23.84
C SER A 45 15.04 1.46 24.61
N LYS A 46 15.11 0.33 23.90
CA LYS A 46 15.49 -1.00 24.42
C LYS A 46 16.80 -1.43 23.74
N GLU A 47 17.82 -1.73 24.54
CA GLU A 47 19.09 -2.26 24.03
C GLU A 47 18.95 -3.72 23.57
N MET A 48 19.35 -3.99 22.32
CA MET A 48 19.24 -5.28 21.65
C MET A 48 20.60 -5.69 21.06
N PRO A 49 21.43 -6.44 21.82
CA PRO A 49 22.75 -6.86 21.35
C PRO A 49 22.71 -7.75 20.10
N ASP A 50 21.67 -8.59 19.98
CA ASP A 50 21.47 -9.48 18.83
C ASP A 50 20.74 -8.75 17.69
N PRO A 51 21.40 -8.51 16.54
CA PRO A 51 20.80 -7.82 15.40
C PRO A 51 19.59 -8.54 14.79
N VAL A 52 19.55 -9.87 14.86
CA VAL A 52 18.44 -10.66 14.32
C VAL A 52 17.21 -10.47 15.19
N LYS A 53 17.36 -10.57 16.52
CA LYS A 53 16.26 -10.29 17.46
C LYS A 53 15.74 -8.86 17.34
N ALA A 54 16.63 -7.87 17.18
CA ALA A 54 16.22 -6.48 16.96
C ALA A 54 15.36 -6.33 15.70
N LYS A 55 15.72 -6.99 14.59
CA LYS A 55 14.93 -6.94 13.35
C LYS A 55 13.61 -7.70 13.47
N ILE A 56 13.58 -8.82 14.19
CA ILE A 56 12.34 -9.57 14.50
C ILE A 56 11.39 -8.71 15.33
N GLU A 57 11.90 -8.04 16.38
CA GLU A 57 11.14 -7.07 17.18
C GLU A 57 10.53 -6.00 16.27
N LEU A 58 11.35 -5.34 15.44
CA LEU A 58 10.89 -4.30 14.52
C LEU A 58 9.79 -4.80 13.57
N LEU A 59 10.03 -5.92 12.87
CA LEU A 59 9.09 -6.46 11.90
C LEU A 59 7.76 -6.86 12.56
N SER A 60 7.81 -7.48 13.74
CA SER A 60 6.62 -7.95 14.46
C SER A 60 5.80 -6.78 15.01
N GLN A 61 6.42 -5.80 15.67
CA GLN A 61 5.71 -4.64 16.22
C GLN A 61 5.04 -3.81 15.12
N GLU A 62 5.75 -3.57 14.02
CA GLU A 62 5.21 -2.81 12.91
C GLU A 62 4.09 -3.59 12.20
N PHE A 63 4.11 -4.93 12.23
CA PHE A 63 2.98 -5.74 11.75
C PHE A 63 1.77 -5.65 12.68
N PHE A 64 1.97 -5.63 14.00
CA PHE A 64 0.87 -5.33 14.94
C PHE A 64 0.27 -3.94 14.68
N ARG A 65 1.10 -2.93 14.40
CA ARG A 65 0.64 -1.58 14.01
C ARG A 65 -0.06 -1.54 12.65
N LEU A 66 0.34 -2.40 11.71
CA LEU A 66 -0.39 -2.58 10.45
C LEU A 66 -1.80 -3.15 10.67
N LEU A 67 -1.99 -4.01 11.66
CA LEU A 67 -3.32 -4.55 11.98
C LEU A 67 -4.14 -3.59 12.85
N ILE A 68 -3.46 -2.93 13.78
CA ILE A 68 -4.04 -2.18 14.89
C ILE A 68 -3.43 -0.77 14.89
N PRO A 69 -4.06 0.22 14.23
CA PRO A 69 -3.44 1.52 13.97
C PRO A 69 -2.98 2.31 15.19
N HIS A 70 -3.54 2.03 16.38
CA HIS A 70 -3.16 2.70 17.63
C HIS A 70 -1.97 2.06 18.35
N GLN A 71 -1.37 0.99 17.82
CA GLN A 71 -0.11 0.47 18.39
C GLN A 71 1.04 1.46 18.17
N PRO A 72 2.01 1.53 19.08
CA PRO A 72 3.11 2.48 18.98
C PRO A 72 3.97 2.23 17.75
N GLU A 73 4.42 3.31 17.10
CA GLU A 73 5.44 3.22 16.05
C GLU A 73 6.74 2.64 16.63
N THR A 74 7.39 1.75 15.88
CA THR A 74 8.68 1.17 16.27
C THR A 74 9.75 1.48 15.23
N LEU A 75 10.89 1.98 15.69
CA LEU A 75 12.07 2.28 14.89
C LEU A 75 13.26 1.44 15.36
N ILE A 76 14.27 1.35 14.50
CA ILE A 76 15.55 0.71 14.83
C ILE A 76 16.70 1.70 14.75
N ALA A 77 17.54 1.70 15.77
CA ALA A 77 18.76 2.49 15.84
C ALA A 77 19.98 1.58 16.05
N ARG A 78 21.17 2.11 15.76
CA ARG A 78 22.44 1.43 15.95
C ARG A 78 23.48 2.37 16.53
N ASN A 79 24.29 1.86 17.45
CA ASN A 79 25.55 2.46 17.83
C ASN A 79 26.61 2.13 16.78
N SER A 80 27.10 3.13 16.05
CA SER A 80 28.08 2.92 14.99
C SER A 80 29.45 2.46 15.51
N VAL A 81 29.76 2.71 16.77
CA VAL A 81 31.04 2.34 17.41
C VAL A 81 31.00 0.91 17.91
N THR A 82 29.99 0.56 18.73
CA THR A 82 29.90 -0.78 19.33
C THR A 82 29.21 -1.80 18.43
N GLY A 83 28.45 -1.33 17.43
CA GLY A 83 27.60 -2.15 16.58
C GLY A 83 26.27 -2.57 17.21
N THR A 84 26.03 -2.28 18.49
CA THR A 84 24.81 -2.61 19.25
C THR A 84 23.57 -1.99 18.62
N TYR A 85 22.48 -2.76 18.54
CA TYR A 85 21.19 -2.26 18.06
C TYR A 85 20.30 -1.82 19.21
N TYR A 86 19.38 -0.92 18.91
CA TYR A 86 18.36 -0.42 19.81
C TYR A 86 17.02 -0.40 19.11
N ILE A 87 15.97 -0.73 19.84
CA ILE A 87 14.60 -0.58 19.39
C ILE A 87 14.02 0.64 20.07
N LEU A 88 13.45 1.56 19.29
CA LEU A 88 12.81 2.77 19.79
C LEU A 88 11.30 2.59 19.57
N SER A 89 10.55 2.33 20.63
CA SER A 89 9.10 2.26 20.59
C SER A 89 8.51 3.59 21.03
N GLU A 90 7.56 4.13 20.26
CA GLU A 90 6.83 5.34 20.63
C GLU A 90 6.17 5.15 22.01
N GLU A 91 6.29 6.15 22.87
CA GLU A 91 5.70 6.07 24.20
C GLU A 91 4.17 6.02 24.12
N VAL A 92 3.60 5.07 24.86
CA VAL A 92 2.16 4.90 25.00
C VAL A 92 1.71 5.60 26.27
N ILE A 93 0.89 6.64 26.12
CA ILE A 93 0.41 7.45 27.23
C ILE A 93 -0.49 6.62 28.15
N GLY A 94 -0.21 6.67 29.45
CA GLY A 94 -0.96 5.93 30.46
C GLY A 94 -0.82 4.41 30.37
N TYR A 95 0.21 3.90 29.68
CA TYR A 95 0.47 2.47 29.59
C TYR A 95 0.53 1.83 30.99
N ARG A 96 -0.29 0.81 31.18
CA ARG A 96 -0.33 -0.01 32.39
C ARG A 96 -0.49 -1.48 32.03
N ASN A 97 -0.02 -2.36 32.91
CA ASN A 97 -0.26 -3.79 32.77
C ASN A 97 -1.78 -4.06 32.77
N LEU A 98 -2.20 -5.16 32.16
CA LEU A 98 -3.58 -5.62 32.23
C LEU A 98 -3.99 -5.82 33.71
N PRO A 99 -5.11 -5.22 34.15
CA PRO A 99 -5.57 -5.35 35.52
C PRO A 99 -6.05 -6.77 35.82
N LYS A 100 -5.64 -7.29 36.98
CA LYS A 100 -6.05 -8.62 37.45
C LYS A 100 -7.47 -8.57 38.01
N GLY A 101 -8.29 -9.58 37.72
CA GLY A 101 -9.68 -9.67 38.20
C GLY A 101 -10.69 -8.88 37.36
N GLU A 102 -10.22 -8.17 36.34
CA GLU A 102 -11.05 -7.33 35.46
C GLU A 102 -11.24 -7.93 34.06
N ALA A 103 -11.00 -9.23 33.92
CA ALA A 103 -11.07 -9.94 32.63
C ALA A 103 -12.42 -9.80 31.90
N HIS A 104 -13.51 -9.58 32.65
CA HIS A 104 -14.85 -9.36 32.10
C HIS A 104 -14.97 -8.07 31.26
N ASN A 105 -14.05 -7.11 31.44
CA ASN A 105 -14.05 -5.85 30.71
C ASN A 105 -13.69 -5.99 29.23
N PHE A 106 -13.00 -7.07 28.84
CA PHE A 106 -12.80 -7.41 27.42
C PHE A 106 -14.07 -7.98 26.77
N ALA A 107 -14.96 -8.60 27.56
CA ALA A 107 -16.19 -9.19 27.04
C ALA A 107 -17.31 -8.16 26.87
N ASN A 108 -17.37 -7.14 27.75
CA ASN A 108 -18.38 -6.10 27.73
C ASN A 108 -18.00 -4.86 26.89
N GLY A 109 -16.79 -4.84 26.32
CA GLY A 109 -16.31 -3.72 25.51
C GLY A 109 -15.88 -2.49 26.31
N ARG A 110 -15.55 -2.62 27.61
CA ARG A 110 -14.82 -1.57 28.31
C ARG A 110 -13.35 -1.55 27.90
N TYR A 111 -12.77 -2.72 27.65
CA TYR A 111 -11.41 -2.92 27.14
C TYR A 111 -11.47 -3.46 25.72
N HIS A 112 -10.64 -2.91 24.83
CA HIS A 112 -10.68 -3.22 23.40
C HIS A 112 -9.33 -3.67 22.85
N GLY A 113 -9.32 -4.35 21.71
CA GLY A 113 -8.13 -4.67 20.91
C GLY A 113 -7.45 -6.00 21.24
N LEU A 114 -7.88 -6.69 22.31
CA LEU A 114 -7.31 -8.00 22.68
C LEU A 114 -7.63 -9.07 21.61
N GLY A 115 -8.80 -9.01 20.98
CA GLY A 115 -9.14 -9.92 19.88
C GLY A 115 -8.20 -9.75 18.69
N GLN A 116 -7.86 -8.51 18.34
CA GLN A 116 -6.92 -8.24 17.26
C GLN A 116 -5.48 -8.67 17.62
N ILE A 117 -5.01 -8.39 18.83
CA ILE A 117 -3.66 -8.80 19.28
C ILE A 117 -3.53 -10.32 19.30
N THR A 118 -4.53 -11.05 19.81
CA THR A 118 -4.44 -12.51 19.89
C THR A 118 -4.43 -13.19 18.52
N VAL A 119 -5.20 -12.67 17.55
CA VAL A 119 -5.12 -13.12 16.15
C VAL A 119 -3.75 -12.78 15.55
N GLY A 120 -3.25 -11.56 15.76
CA GLY A 120 -1.91 -11.16 15.31
C GLY A 120 -0.79 -12.02 15.90
N ALA A 121 -0.86 -12.31 17.20
CA ALA A 121 0.07 -13.19 17.92
C ALA A 121 0.04 -14.63 17.37
N LEU A 122 -1.16 -15.18 17.16
CA LEU A 122 -1.33 -16.49 16.53
C LEU A 122 -0.72 -16.52 15.12
N TYR A 123 -0.98 -15.48 14.32
CA TYR A 123 -0.47 -15.34 12.96
C TYR A 123 1.05 -15.18 12.92
N LEU A 124 1.64 -14.40 13.83
CA LEU A 124 3.08 -14.15 13.87
C LEU A 124 3.87 -15.20 14.66
N GLN A 125 3.22 -16.23 15.20
CA GLN A 125 3.87 -17.24 16.07
C GLN A 125 4.53 -16.59 17.29
N GLU A 126 3.84 -15.62 17.90
CA GLU A 126 4.20 -15.11 19.22
C GLU A 126 3.97 -16.22 20.25
N ILE A 127 4.97 -16.51 21.06
CA ILE A 127 4.89 -17.56 22.08
C ILE A 127 5.06 -17.02 23.50
N ASP A 128 5.34 -15.72 23.69
CA ASP A 128 5.56 -15.07 24.98
C ASP A 128 4.54 -13.95 25.26
N LEU A 129 3.27 -14.16 24.90
CA LEU A 129 2.19 -13.19 25.10
C LEU A 129 1.71 -13.16 26.57
N LYS A 130 2.43 -12.47 27.45
CA LYS A 130 2.13 -12.33 28.89
C LYS A 130 1.83 -10.88 29.29
N ASN A 131 1.30 -10.66 30.50
CA ASN A 131 0.96 -9.32 31.02
C ASN A 131 2.14 -8.31 31.07
N GLY A 132 3.39 -8.76 30.98
CA GLY A 132 4.56 -7.87 30.80
C GLY A 132 4.76 -7.38 29.37
N ASN A 133 4.17 -8.06 28.40
CA ASN A 133 4.31 -7.84 26.96
C ASN A 133 3.01 -7.30 26.34
N ILE A 134 1.92 -7.20 27.11
CA ILE A 134 0.67 -6.58 26.70
C ILE A 134 0.13 -5.74 27.85
N GLY A 135 -0.39 -4.55 27.54
CA GLY A 135 -0.95 -3.62 28.51
C GLY A 135 -2.16 -2.87 27.96
N LEU A 136 -2.61 -1.87 28.70
CA LEU A 136 -3.66 -0.93 28.32
C LEU A 136 -3.08 0.48 28.24
N ASP A 137 -3.49 1.25 27.24
CA ASP A 137 -3.29 2.71 27.20
C ASP A 137 -4.27 3.44 28.15
N GLU A 138 -4.18 4.77 28.21
CA GLU A 138 -5.11 5.60 28.99
C GLU A 138 -6.58 5.48 28.55
N GLN A 139 -6.85 5.12 27.28
CA GLN A 139 -8.19 4.88 26.73
C GLN A 139 -8.67 3.42 26.89
N ASN A 140 -7.93 2.59 27.63
CA ASN A 140 -8.20 1.17 27.82
C ASN A 140 -8.17 0.32 26.53
N LYS A 141 -7.39 0.72 25.54
CA LYS A 141 -7.09 -0.13 24.38
C LYS A 141 -5.88 -0.98 24.69
N ALA A 142 -5.93 -2.23 24.26
CA ALA A 142 -4.85 -3.17 24.42
C ALA A 142 -3.66 -2.79 23.51
N ILE A 143 -2.48 -2.82 24.09
CA ILE A 143 -1.21 -2.44 23.47
C ILE A 143 -0.26 -3.62 23.58
N LYS A 144 0.25 -4.10 22.44
CA LYS A 144 1.28 -5.13 22.38
C LYS A 144 2.64 -4.43 22.37
N ILE A 145 3.53 -4.89 23.23
CA ILE A 145 4.95 -4.53 23.22
C ILE A 145 5.77 -5.82 23.23
N ASP A 146 7.08 -5.72 23.01
CA ASP A 146 8.03 -6.83 23.08
C ASP A 146 7.72 -8.03 22.15
N GLY A 147 8.23 -8.01 20.93
CA GLY A 147 7.91 -8.91 19.82
C GLY A 147 9.09 -9.80 19.38
N ASP A 148 10.22 -9.77 20.09
CA ASP A 148 11.40 -10.55 19.76
C ASP A 148 11.21 -12.08 19.93
N TRP A 149 10.05 -12.54 20.43
CA TRP A 149 9.63 -13.95 20.50
C TRP A 149 8.63 -14.37 19.40
N CYS A 150 8.30 -13.48 18.46
CA CYS A 150 7.58 -13.82 17.23
C CYS A 150 8.43 -14.68 16.26
N PHE A 151 7.78 -15.28 15.26
CA PHE A 151 8.35 -16.21 14.27
C PHE A 151 9.09 -17.38 14.92
N ALA A 152 8.50 -17.90 15.99
CA ALA A 152 9.11 -18.86 16.89
C ALA A 152 9.53 -20.17 16.22
N GLU A 153 8.90 -20.57 15.11
CA GLU A 153 9.23 -21.84 14.44
C GLU A 153 10.70 -21.95 14.02
N SER A 154 11.34 -20.81 13.75
CA SER A 154 12.75 -20.74 13.37
C SER A 154 13.72 -21.04 14.53
N ARG A 155 13.23 -20.97 15.77
CA ARG A 155 14.05 -21.00 17.01
C ARG A 155 13.60 -22.04 18.02
N PHE A 156 12.32 -22.39 18.03
CA PHE A 156 11.70 -23.25 19.02
C PHE A 156 10.96 -24.39 18.35
N ARG A 157 11.24 -25.62 18.79
CA ARG A 157 10.52 -26.80 18.35
C ARG A 157 9.09 -26.73 18.86
N GLY A 158 8.13 -26.82 17.96
CA GLY A 158 6.71 -26.72 18.31
C GLY A 158 5.82 -26.94 17.09
N ARG A 159 4.51 -27.01 17.35
CA ARG A 159 3.48 -26.93 16.31
C ARG A 159 2.98 -25.50 16.26
N TYR A 160 2.78 -24.97 15.06
CA TYR A 160 2.30 -23.59 14.86
C TYR A 160 1.14 -23.53 13.88
N LYS A 161 0.34 -24.61 13.80
CA LYS A 161 -0.69 -24.75 12.78
C LYS A 161 -1.83 -23.78 13.03
N LEU A 162 -2.34 -23.19 11.95
CA LEU A 162 -3.49 -22.30 11.98
C LEU A 162 -4.74 -23.10 11.62
N THR A 163 -5.27 -23.87 12.57
CA THR A 163 -6.47 -24.71 12.35
C THR A 163 -7.76 -23.94 12.64
N PRO A 164 -8.92 -24.36 12.10
CA PRO A 164 -10.21 -23.76 12.45
C PRO A 164 -10.47 -23.77 13.96
N LEU A 165 -10.06 -24.85 14.64
CA LEU A 165 -10.17 -24.99 16.09
C LEU A 165 -9.29 -23.97 16.82
N ALA A 166 -8.05 -23.76 16.39
CA ALA A 166 -7.16 -22.76 16.97
C ALA A 166 -7.77 -21.34 16.90
N ILE A 167 -8.38 -20.99 15.77
CA ILE A 167 -9.05 -19.70 15.57
C ILE A 167 -10.33 -19.57 16.41
N ALA A 168 -11.09 -20.67 16.54
CA ALA A 168 -12.32 -20.70 17.31
C ALA A 168 -12.08 -20.55 18.82
N GLN A 169 -10.98 -21.10 19.32
CA GLN A 169 -10.66 -21.14 20.75
C GLN A 169 -9.99 -19.87 21.28
N LEU A 170 -9.52 -18.96 20.41
CA LEU A 170 -8.96 -17.69 20.84
C LEU A 170 -9.90 -16.97 21.85
N PRO A 171 -9.36 -16.39 22.93
CA PRO A 171 -7.94 -16.14 23.19
C PRO A 171 -7.20 -17.31 23.87
N TYR A 172 -7.77 -18.51 23.96
CA TYR A 172 -7.09 -19.67 24.53
C TYR A 172 -6.22 -20.37 23.48
N PRO A 173 -4.96 -20.73 23.81
CA PRO A 173 -4.10 -21.41 22.85
C PRO A 173 -4.60 -22.84 22.64
N SER A 174 -4.50 -23.33 21.40
CA SER A 174 -4.84 -24.72 21.08
C SER A 174 -3.61 -25.61 21.20
N LYS A 175 -3.82 -26.92 21.32
CA LYS A 175 -2.73 -27.92 21.32
C LYS A 175 -1.84 -27.91 20.07
N ASP A 176 -2.33 -27.31 18.97
CA ASP A 176 -1.61 -27.23 17.70
C ASP A 176 -0.80 -25.92 17.56
N ASN A 177 -0.83 -25.06 18.59
CA ASN A 177 -0.07 -23.83 18.67
C ASN A 177 0.77 -23.80 19.96
N TYR A 178 2.09 -23.99 19.81
CA TYR A 178 3.04 -23.94 20.90
C TYR A 178 3.10 -22.53 21.47
N THR A 179 3.01 -22.41 22.80
CA THR A 179 3.15 -21.16 23.53
C THR A 179 3.99 -21.39 24.78
N PHE A 180 4.92 -20.49 25.06
CA PHE A 180 5.75 -20.53 26.27
C PHE A 180 5.08 -19.75 27.41
N ASN A 181 4.63 -18.52 27.16
CA ASN A 181 3.72 -17.81 28.03
C ASN A 181 2.53 -17.31 27.21
N TRP A 182 1.33 -17.45 27.77
CA TRP A 182 0.12 -17.03 27.07
C TRP A 182 -0.98 -16.62 28.03
N LEU A 183 -1.20 -15.31 28.14
CA LEU A 183 -2.28 -14.65 28.87
C LEU A 183 -2.58 -15.26 30.26
N GLU A 184 -1.52 -15.65 30.98
CA GLU A 184 -1.55 -16.40 32.24
C GLU A 184 -2.23 -17.79 32.20
N VAL A 185 -2.79 -18.20 31.06
CA VAL A 185 -3.29 -19.57 30.82
C VAL A 185 -2.12 -20.53 30.64
N VAL A 186 -1.01 -20.08 30.08
CA VAL A 186 0.25 -20.81 30.03
C VAL A 186 1.33 -19.95 30.67
N LYS A 187 2.10 -20.55 31.59
CA LYS A 187 3.28 -19.93 32.22
C LYS A 187 4.45 -20.89 32.11
N GLU A 188 5.51 -20.45 31.44
CA GLU A 188 6.72 -21.24 31.20
C GLU A 188 6.41 -22.65 30.68
N ASN A 189 5.53 -22.73 29.67
CA ASN A 189 5.05 -23.94 29.02
C ASN A 189 4.16 -24.84 29.90
N VAL A 190 3.68 -24.35 31.06
CA VAL A 190 2.75 -25.06 31.95
C VAL A 190 1.36 -24.44 31.89
N TYR A 191 0.37 -25.25 31.50
CA TYR A 191 -1.04 -24.85 31.51
C TYR A 191 -1.53 -24.60 32.94
N GLN A 192 -2.19 -23.48 33.14
CA GLN A 192 -2.77 -23.04 34.40
C GLN A 192 -4.26 -23.29 34.39
N ALA A 193 -4.81 -23.66 35.55
CA ALA A 193 -6.25 -23.91 35.69
C ALA A 193 -7.10 -22.64 35.51
N LYS A 194 -6.54 -21.46 35.81
CA LYS A 194 -7.22 -20.17 35.76
C LYS A 194 -6.27 -19.07 35.27
N SER A 195 -6.81 -18.12 34.51
CA SER A 195 -6.16 -16.85 34.16
C SER A 195 -6.84 -15.71 34.92
N SER A 196 -6.07 -14.72 35.41
CA SER A 196 -6.64 -13.52 36.03
C SER A 196 -6.88 -12.38 35.05
N ILE A 197 -6.46 -12.56 33.79
CA ILE A 197 -6.51 -11.53 32.73
C ILE A 197 -7.53 -11.85 31.62
N ILE A 198 -7.91 -13.13 31.43
CA ILE A 198 -8.97 -13.53 30.50
C ILE A 198 -10.00 -14.46 31.17
N ALA A 199 -11.28 -14.20 30.89
CA ALA A 199 -12.40 -14.95 31.46
C ALA A 199 -12.76 -16.15 30.56
N PRO A 200 -13.15 -17.32 31.11
CA PRO A 200 -13.47 -18.54 30.33
C PRO A 200 -14.48 -18.32 29.19
N THR A 201 -15.40 -17.38 29.36
CA THR A 201 -16.45 -17.07 28.38
C THR A 201 -16.01 -16.13 27.26
N LEU A 202 -14.80 -15.55 27.35
CA LEU A 202 -14.34 -14.49 26.46
C LEU A 202 -14.28 -14.93 24.99
N ALA A 203 -13.90 -16.20 24.74
CA ALA A 203 -13.83 -16.78 23.40
C ALA A 203 -15.17 -16.71 22.64
N ASN A 204 -16.29 -16.67 23.35
CA ASN A 204 -17.64 -16.60 22.77
C ASN A 204 -18.29 -15.21 22.90
N SER A 205 -17.60 -14.23 23.51
CA SER A 205 -18.17 -12.90 23.66
C SER A 205 -18.24 -12.17 22.32
N THR A 206 -19.34 -11.45 22.09
CA THR A 206 -19.60 -10.73 20.83
C THR A 206 -18.51 -9.69 20.56
N GLN A 207 -18.10 -8.93 21.58
CA GLN A 207 -17.07 -7.90 21.45
C GLN A 207 -15.73 -8.50 21.00
N PHE A 208 -15.21 -9.49 21.73
CA PHE A 208 -13.93 -10.12 21.39
C PHE A 208 -13.97 -10.77 20.01
N ARG A 209 -15.06 -11.47 19.68
CA ARG A 209 -15.21 -12.10 18.36
C ARG A 209 -15.28 -11.08 17.23
N ALA A 210 -15.89 -9.91 17.44
CA ALA A 210 -15.89 -8.85 16.44
C ALA A 210 -14.45 -8.39 16.14
N GLU A 211 -13.65 -8.10 17.16
CA GLU A 211 -12.24 -7.72 17.03
C GLU A 211 -11.39 -8.81 16.37
N ALA A 212 -11.58 -10.07 16.77
CA ALA A 212 -10.87 -11.20 16.19
C ALA A 212 -11.23 -11.36 14.69
N ASN A 213 -12.52 -11.28 14.34
CA ASN A 213 -12.97 -11.38 12.95
C ASN A 213 -12.47 -10.20 12.10
N GLU A 214 -12.37 -9.00 12.68
CA GLU A 214 -11.79 -7.82 12.02
C GLU A 214 -10.31 -8.07 11.67
N ALA A 215 -9.51 -8.56 12.62
CA ALA A 215 -8.10 -8.88 12.38
C ALA A 215 -7.92 -10.02 11.36
N LEU A 216 -8.76 -11.07 11.43
CA LEU A 216 -8.77 -12.15 10.44
C LEU A 216 -9.02 -11.59 9.03
N LEU A 217 -10.02 -10.72 8.88
CA LEU A 217 -10.32 -10.06 7.60
C LEU A 217 -9.13 -9.25 7.10
N LYS A 218 -8.55 -8.41 7.95
CA LYS A 218 -7.39 -7.58 7.60
C LYS A 218 -6.23 -8.43 7.10
N ILE A 219 -5.79 -9.42 7.86
CA ILE A 219 -4.68 -10.30 7.47
C ILE A 219 -4.98 -10.99 6.13
N SER A 220 -6.17 -11.57 5.96
CA SER A 220 -6.58 -12.25 4.73
C SER A 220 -6.63 -11.34 3.50
N LEU A 221 -6.74 -10.03 3.69
CA LEU A 221 -6.78 -9.04 2.60
C LEU A 221 -5.42 -8.43 2.25
N ILE A 222 -4.35 -8.71 2.98
CA ILE A 222 -3.02 -8.15 2.68
C ILE A 222 -2.44 -8.83 1.42
N PRO A 223 -2.22 -8.11 0.31
CA PRO A 223 -1.69 -8.72 -0.91
C PRO A 223 -0.23 -9.19 -0.77
N ASN A 224 0.17 -10.21 -1.53
CA ASN A 224 1.56 -10.71 -1.56
C ASN A 224 2.58 -9.59 -1.84
N ARG A 225 2.24 -8.71 -2.78
CA ARG A 225 3.06 -7.54 -3.11
C ARG A 225 3.23 -6.60 -1.92
N TYR A 226 2.17 -6.37 -1.16
CA TYR A 226 2.23 -5.55 0.04
C TYR A 226 3.16 -6.16 1.08
N LEU A 227 3.01 -7.46 1.38
CA LEU A 227 3.90 -8.17 2.30
C LEU A 227 5.36 -8.11 1.83
N ALA A 228 5.62 -8.22 0.53
CA ALA A 228 6.98 -8.14 0.00
C ALA A 228 7.63 -6.78 0.27
N HIS A 229 6.94 -5.68 -0.04
CA HIS A 229 7.42 -4.33 0.27
C HIS A 229 7.51 -4.09 1.77
N PHE A 230 6.55 -4.58 2.55
CA PHE A 230 6.54 -4.47 4.01
C PHE A 230 7.78 -5.14 4.62
N VAL A 231 8.08 -6.39 4.25
CA VAL A 231 9.26 -7.10 4.74
C VAL A 231 10.54 -6.47 4.22
N ASP A 232 10.62 -6.03 2.95
CA ASP A 232 11.80 -5.36 2.40
C ASP A 232 12.15 -4.08 3.20
N LYS A 233 11.14 -3.33 3.66
CA LYS A 233 11.35 -2.11 4.46
C LYS A 233 12.02 -2.38 5.81
N TYR A 234 11.65 -3.47 6.48
CA TYR A 234 12.12 -3.77 7.85
C TYR A 234 13.20 -4.85 7.91
N MET A 235 13.36 -5.65 6.85
CA MET A 235 14.33 -6.76 6.78
C MET A 235 14.86 -6.95 5.33
N PRO A 236 15.51 -5.95 4.72
CA PRO A 236 15.94 -6.02 3.31
C PRO A 236 16.97 -7.14 3.05
N ALA A 237 17.77 -7.49 4.06
CA ALA A 237 18.69 -8.63 4.01
C ALA A 237 18.16 -9.78 4.87
N GLY A 238 17.98 -10.97 4.27
CA GLY A 238 17.45 -12.15 4.94
C GLY A 238 15.93 -12.17 5.12
N GLY A 239 15.20 -11.20 4.55
CA GLY A 239 13.74 -11.09 4.66
C GLY A 239 12.96 -12.17 3.92
N SER A 240 13.56 -12.90 2.98
CA SER A 240 12.85 -13.89 2.15
C SER A 240 12.20 -15.00 2.97
N TYR A 241 12.86 -15.47 4.04
CA TYR A 241 12.28 -16.44 4.96
C TYR A 241 10.98 -15.92 5.60
N TYR A 242 11.03 -14.71 6.17
CA TYR A 242 9.88 -14.08 6.82
C TYR A 242 8.76 -13.74 5.84
N LEU A 243 9.09 -13.29 4.63
CA LEU A 243 8.11 -13.05 3.58
C LEU A 243 7.36 -14.33 3.22
N ASN A 244 8.09 -15.42 2.95
CA ASN A 244 7.50 -16.71 2.61
C ASN A 244 6.62 -17.23 3.76
N LEU A 245 7.11 -17.11 5.00
CA LEU A 245 6.37 -17.51 6.19
C LEU A 245 5.07 -16.71 6.35
N LEU A 246 5.11 -15.38 6.26
CA LEU A 246 3.94 -14.51 6.34
C LEU A 246 2.92 -14.85 5.25
N GLN A 247 3.35 -15.04 4.01
CA GLN A 247 2.46 -15.40 2.90
C GLN A 247 1.80 -16.77 3.12
N ALA A 248 2.59 -17.80 3.42
CA ALA A 248 2.09 -19.15 3.65
C ALA A 248 1.10 -19.19 4.82
N ARG A 249 1.43 -18.51 5.93
CA ARG A 249 0.55 -18.41 7.09
C ARG A 249 -0.71 -17.60 6.81
N ARG A 250 -0.66 -16.59 5.92
CA ARG A 250 -1.86 -15.80 5.58
C ARG A 250 -2.84 -16.71 4.85
N ASP A 251 -2.34 -17.51 3.92
CA ASP A 251 -3.15 -18.43 3.14
C ASP A 251 -3.74 -19.54 4.05
N GLU A 252 -2.93 -20.12 4.94
CA GLU A 252 -3.39 -21.08 5.95
C GLU A 252 -4.45 -20.47 6.88
N LEU A 253 -4.19 -19.28 7.44
CA LEU A 253 -5.14 -18.54 8.30
C LEU A 253 -6.46 -18.34 7.58
N THR A 254 -6.40 -17.88 6.32
CA THR A 254 -7.57 -17.55 5.51
C THR A 254 -8.43 -18.78 5.27
N MET A 255 -7.82 -19.90 4.85
CA MET A 255 -8.54 -21.15 4.61
C MET A 255 -9.22 -21.67 5.89
N SER A 256 -8.52 -21.61 7.03
CA SER A 256 -9.05 -22.06 8.31
C SER A 256 -10.10 -21.12 8.90
N ALA A 257 -9.93 -19.81 8.73
CA ALA A 257 -10.87 -18.80 9.21
C ALA A 257 -12.22 -18.92 8.50
N CYS A 258 -12.24 -19.17 7.19
CA CYS A 258 -13.48 -19.36 6.42
C CYS A 258 -14.30 -20.59 6.85
N GLN A 259 -13.69 -21.53 7.58
CA GLN A 259 -14.41 -22.67 8.17
C GLN A 259 -15.04 -22.32 9.53
N ASN A 260 -14.70 -21.17 10.12
CA ASN A 260 -15.25 -20.73 11.39
C ASN A 260 -16.61 -20.02 11.20
N PRO A 261 -17.69 -20.48 11.86
CA PRO A 261 -19.03 -19.89 11.70
C PRO A 261 -19.10 -18.39 12.03
N SER A 262 -18.38 -17.94 13.07
CA SER A 262 -18.36 -16.53 13.47
C SER A 262 -17.75 -15.64 12.38
N PHE A 263 -16.63 -16.06 11.78
CA PHE A 263 -15.99 -15.29 10.72
C PHE A 263 -16.82 -15.30 9.43
N SER A 264 -17.35 -16.47 9.03
CA SER A 264 -18.21 -16.60 7.85
C SER A 264 -19.51 -15.81 7.96
N ALA A 265 -20.07 -15.67 9.17
CA ALA A 265 -21.18 -14.77 9.43
C ALA A 265 -20.75 -13.30 9.30
N TYR A 266 -19.61 -12.93 9.90
CA TYR A 266 -19.06 -11.58 9.83
C TYR A 266 -18.84 -11.10 8.40
N LEU A 267 -18.29 -11.93 7.51
CA LEU A 267 -18.03 -11.60 6.10
C LEU A 267 -19.28 -11.19 5.32
N LYS A 268 -20.49 -11.56 5.77
CA LYS A 268 -21.75 -11.21 5.11
C LYS A 268 -22.27 -9.83 5.53
N THR A 269 -21.73 -9.26 6.61
CA THR A 269 -22.20 -8.01 7.20
C THR A 269 -21.76 -6.78 6.40
N PRO A 270 -22.49 -5.65 6.50
CA PRO A 270 -22.01 -4.36 5.99
C PRO A 270 -20.70 -3.90 6.65
N ALA A 271 -20.51 -4.21 7.94
CA ALA A 271 -19.30 -3.84 8.68
C ALA A 271 -18.03 -4.42 8.05
N ALA A 272 -18.04 -5.71 7.67
CA ALA A 272 -16.89 -6.33 6.99
C ALA A 272 -16.56 -5.64 5.64
N ARG A 273 -17.55 -5.18 4.89
CA ARG A 273 -17.33 -4.45 3.62
C ARG A 273 -16.70 -3.09 3.87
N LEU A 274 -17.22 -2.35 4.83
CA LEU A 274 -16.69 -1.04 5.23
C LEU A 274 -15.25 -1.18 5.73
N GLU A 275 -15.01 -2.17 6.58
CA GLU A 275 -13.67 -2.46 7.12
C GLU A 275 -12.67 -2.79 6.01
N ALA A 276 -13.05 -3.59 5.02
CA ALA A 276 -12.18 -3.88 3.88
C ALA A 276 -11.81 -2.62 3.09
N VAL A 277 -12.75 -1.68 2.88
CA VAL A 277 -12.48 -0.41 2.20
C VAL A 277 -11.54 0.48 3.04
N ASN A 278 -11.83 0.62 4.33
CA ASN A 278 -11.01 1.40 5.25
C ASN A 278 -9.59 0.82 5.35
N PHE A 279 -9.46 -0.50 5.38
CA PHE A 279 -8.17 -1.15 5.46
C PHE A 279 -7.34 -0.94 4.18
N LEU A 280 -7.93 -1.00 2.99
CA LEU A 280 -7.21 -0.66 1.75
C LEU A 280 -6.70 0.79 1.76
N HIS A 281 -7.50 1.74 2.27
CA HIS A 281 -7.04 3.12 2.44
C HIS A 281 -5.85 3.18 3.39
N TYR A 282 -5.96 2.51 4.55
CA TYR A 282 -4.90 2.44 5.54
C TYR A 282 -3.61 1.82 4.97
N LEU A 283 -3.67 0.74 4.19
CA LEU A 283 -2.50 0.14 3.53
C LEU A 283 -1.76 1.14 2.64
N LYS A 284 -2.47 2.01 1.92
CA LYS A 284 -1.85 3.03 1.05
C LYS A 284 -1.15 4.13 1.84
N GLU A 285 -1.69 4.46 3.01
CA GLU A 285 -1.18 5.56 3.85
C GLU A 285 -0.16 5.11 4.88
N PHE A 286 -0.06 3.80 5.14
CA PHE A 286 0.84 3.25 6.14
C PHE A 286 2.30 3.52 5.76
N LYS A 287 3.05 4.04 6.75
CA LYS A 287 4.44 4.46 6.60
C LYS A 287 5.34 3.69 7.57
N ALA A 288 6.50 3.26 7.07
CA ALA A 288 7.65 2.81 7.85
C ALA A 288 8.61 3.99 8.05
N ALA A 289 8.75 4.47 9.28
CA ALA A 289 9.61 5.60 9.62
C ALA A 289 9.39 6.82 8.70
N GLY A 290 8.12 7.18 8.50
CA GLY A 290 7.70 8.28 7.62
C GLY A 290 7.71 7.99 6.12
N SER A 291 8.28 6.86 5.67
CA SER A 291 8.29 6.47 4.25
C SER A 291 7.14 5.51 3.93
N PRO A 292 6.42 5.68 2.81
CA PRO A 292 5.35 4.75 2.45
C PRO A 292 5.90 3.32 2.22
N ILE A 293 5.11 2.31 2.60
CA ILE A 293 5.43 0.91 2.30
C ILE A 293 5.34 0.67 0.80
N ILE A 294 4.20 1.02 0.20
CA ILE A 294 3.96 0.94 -1.24
C ILE A 294 4.12 2.33 -1.85
N PRO A 295 4.97 2.50 -2.89
CA PRO A 295 5.04 3.77 -3.63
C PRO A 295 3.70 4.13 -4.29
N GLN A 296 3.41 5.43 -4.40
CA GLN A 296 2.13 5.91 -4.93
C GLN A 296 1.82 5.39 -6.34
N GLU A 297 2.85 5.26 -7.18
CA GLU A 297 2.77 4.72 -8.54
C GLU A 297 2.33 3.24 -8.59
N GLU A 298 2.45 2.50 -7.49
CA GLU A 298 2.01 1.11 -7.38
C GLU A 298 0.59 0.96 -6.76
N HIS A 299 -0.07 2.06 -6.35
CA HIS A 299 -1.38 2.01 -5.70
C HIS A 299 -2.45 1.32 -6.55
N ALA A 300 -2.51 1.59 -7.87
CA ALA A 300 -3.47 0.92 -8.74
C ALA A 300 -3.26 -0.61 -8.80
N ARG A 301 -2.01 -1.06 -8.70
CA ARG A 301 -1.68 -2.49 -8.64
C ARG A 301 -2.12 -3.09 -7.31
N LEU A 302 -1.85 -2.38 -6.20
CA LEU A 302 -2.30 -2.77 -4.87
C LEU A 302 -3.83 -2.91 -4.81
N GLU A 303 -4.57 -1.95 -5.35
CA GLU A 303 -6.04 -1.99 -5.40
C GLU A 303 -6.55 -3.21 -6.15
N LEU A 304 -5.93 -3.56 -7.28
CA LEU A 304 -6.30 -4.74 -8.06
C LEU A 304 -6.06 -6.02 -7.27
N ASP A 305 -4.85 -6.18 -6.69
CA ASP A 305 -4.51 -7.37 -5.91
C ASP A 305 -5.41 -7.50 -4.67
N PHE A 306 -5.72 -6.39 -4.00
CA PHE A 306 -6.64 -6.33 -2.88
C PHE A 306 -8.07 -6.69 -3.28
N LYS A 307 -8.56 -6.16 -4.40
CA LYS A 307 -9.89 -6.48 -4.94
C LYS A 307 -10.02 -7.99 -5.21
N ILE A 308 -8.99 -8.61 -5.78
CA ILE A 308 -8.99 -10.07 -6.03
C ILE A 308 -9.14 -10.86 -4.72
N LEU A 309 -8.44 -10.48 -3.65
CA LEU A 309 -8.58 -11.14 -2.34
C LEU A 309 -9.96 -10.89 -1.74
N ARG A 310 -10.43 -9.63 -1.78
CA ARG A 310 -11.74 -9.23 -1.27
C ARG A 310 -12.88 -9.97 -1.94
N ASP A 311 -12.88 -10.04 -3.27
CA ASP A 311 -13.97 -10.66 -4.04
C ASP A 311 -14.00 -12.19 -3.85
N LYS A 312 -12.87 -12.81 -3.48
CA LYS A 312 -12.82 -14.23 -3.06
C LYS A 312 -13.39 -14.45 -1.66
N LEU A 313 -13.22 -13.49 -0.76
CA LEU A 313 -13.55 -13.61 0.67
C LEU A 313 -14.97 -13.18 0.99
N ILE A 314 -15.34 -11.99 0.51
CA ILE A 314 -16.61 -11.35 0.82
C ILE A 314 -17.56 -11.67 -0.32
N PRO A 315 -18.60 -12.50 -0.11
CA PRO A 315 -19.59 -12.75 -1.14
C PRO A 315 -20.22 -11.42 -1.55
N THR A 316 -20.16 -11.11 -2.84
CA THR A 316 -21.02 -10.07 -3.41
C THR A 316 -22.45 -10.53 -3.19
N VAL A 317 -23.17 -9.88 -2.28
CA VAL A 317 -24.61 -10.10 -2.12
C VAL A 317 -25.20 -9.77 -3.48
N PRO A 318 -25.79 -10.75 -4.19
CA PRO A 318 -26.48 -10.44 -5.43
C PRO A 318 -27.53 -9.39 -5.06
N ALA A 319 -27.42 -8.20 -5.64
CA ALA A 319 -28.37 -7.13 -5.42
C ALA A 319 -29.77 -7.73 -5.57
N LYS A 320 -30.60 -7.61 -4.52
CA LYS A 320 -31.95 -8.21 -4.48
C LYS A 320 -32.64 -7.95 -5.82
N ALA A 321 -33.09 -9.02 -6.45
CA ALA A 321 -33.62 -9.07 -7.81
C ALA A 321 -35.00 -8.42 -7.94
N THR A 322 -35.13 -7.14 -7.59
CA THR A 322 -36.38 -6.38 -7.78
C THR A 322 -36.28 -5.31 -8.88
N ASN A 323 -35.15 -5.19 -9.58
CA ASN A 323 -34.99 -4.34 -10.78
C ASN A 323 -34.07 -4.96 -11.86
N ALA A 324 -33.93 -6.30 -11.85
CA ALA A 324 -32.88 -7.00 -12.59
C ALA A 324 -32.94 -6.86 -14.13
N SER A 325 -34.10 -6.59 -14.73
CA SER A 325 -34.19 -6.34 -16.18
C SER A 325 -33.62 -4.97 -16.54
N ARG A 326 -34.13 -3.87 -15.96
CA ARG A 326 -33.61 -2.52 -16.22
C ARG A 326 -32.13 -2.37 -15.87
N HIS A 327 -31.68 -3.00 -14.79
CA HIS A 327 -30.27 -2.95 -14.40
C HIS A 327 -29.36 -3.76 -15.34
N ARG A 328 -29.81 -4.89 -15.89
CA ARG A 328 -29.02 -5.65 -16.87
C ARG A 328 -28.87 -4.87 -18.17
N ASP A 329 -29.94 -4.22 -18.62
CA ASP A 329 -29.92 -3.40 -19.84
C ASP A 329 -28.94 -2.22 -19.68
N SER A 330 -28.98 -1.52 -18.55
CA SER A 330 -28.05 -0.41 -18.28
C SER A 330 -26.58 -0.86 -18.12
N VAL A 331 -26.31 -2.03 -17.53
CA VAL A 331 -24.95 -2.57 -17.43
C VAL A 331 -24.41 -2.97 -18.80
N SER A 332 -25.22 -3.67 -19.60
CA SER A 332 -24.85 -4.09 -20.96
C SER A 332 -24.57 -2.88 -21.86
N GLU A 333 -25.45 -1.87 -21.82
CA GLU A 333 -25.28 -0.63 -22.58
C GLU A 333 -24.00 0.12 -22.18
N LEU A 334 -23.73 0.25 -20.88
CA LEU A 334 -22.57 0.97 -20.39
C LEU A 334 -21.26 0.23 -20.69
N HIS A 335 -21.28 -1.10 -20.59
CA HIS A 335 -20.16 -1.95 -21.01
C HIS A 335 -19.89 -1.79 -22.52
N ALA A 336 -20.93 -1.83 -23.35
CA ALA A 336 -20.81 -1.61 -24.80
C ALA A 336 -20.23 -0.23 -25.11
N LYS A 337 -20.68 0.83 -24.42
CA LYS A 337 -20.10 2.18 -24.54
C LYS A 337 -18.61 2.21 -24.18
N CYS A 338 -18.20 1.54 -23.09
CA CYS A 338 -16.79 1.45 -22.73
C CYS A 338 -15.96 0.69 -23.79
N GLN A 339 -16.49 -0.41 -24.34
CA GLN A 339 -15.85 -1.14 -25.43
C GLN A 339 -15.72 -0.28 -26.70
N GLN A 340 -16.74 0.50 -27.04
CA GLN A 340 -16.70 1.41 -28.17
C GLN A 340 -15.62 2.48 -27.99
N LEU A 341 -15.53 3.10 -26.82
CA LEU A 341 -14.50 4.10 -26.50
C LEU A 341 -13.09 3.47 -26.56
N LEU A 342 -12.93 2.27 -26.01
CA LEU A 342 -11.67 1.53 -26.07
C LEU A 342 -11.27 1.18 -27.52
N THR A 343 -12.21 0.76 -28.35
CA THR A 343 -11.97 0.50 -29.77
C THR A 343 -11.50 1.77 -30.48
N GLN A 344 -12.10 2.93 -30.19
CA GLN A 344 -11.62 4.21 -30.73
C GLN A 344 -10.18 4.50 -30.34
N ILE A 345 -9.80 4.29 -29.07
CA ILE A 345 -8.42 4.45 -28.63
C ILE A 345 -7.48 3.48 -29.36
N LYS A 346 -7.86 2.21 -29.53
CA LYS A 346 -7.07 1.20 -30.23
C LYS A 346 -6.76 1.58 -31.69
N MET A 347 -7.66 2.28 -32.37
CA MET A 347 -7.41 2.77 -33.75
C MET A 347 -6.23 3.75 -33.83
N HIS A 348 -5.89 4.41 -32.73
CA HIS A 348 -4.75 5.33 -32.67
C HIS A 348 -3.47 4.69 -32.13
N ALA A 349 -3.52 3.42 -31.71
CA ALA A 349 -2.43 2.74 -31.04
C ALA A 349 -1.36 2.31 -32.04
N HIS A 350 -0.14 2.84 -31.86
CA HIS A 350 1.02 2.40 -32.62
C HIS A 350 1.78 1.32 -31.84
N PRO A 351 2.40 0.32 -32.50
CA PRO A 351 3.16 -0.73 -31.80
C PRO A 351 4.31 -0.22 -30.92
N LYS A 352 4.91 0.92 -31.29
CA LYS A 352 5.96 1.57 -30.51
C LYS A 352 5.46 2.39 -29.32
N ASP A 353 4.15 2.69 -29.25
CA ASP A 353 3.56 3.51 -28.20
C ASP A 353 3.29 2.69 -26.94
N ARG A 354 4.36 2.36 -26.21
CA ARG A 354 4.29 1.47 -25.05
C ARG A 354 3.35 1.99 -23.96
N LEU A 355 3.29 3.31 -23.77
CA LEU A 355 2.42 3.94 -22.77
C LEU A 355 0.94 3.74 -23.13
N LEU A 356 0.57 3.99 -24.39
CA LEU A 356 -0.81 3.77 -24.84
C LEU A 356 -1.19 2.28 -24.86
N GLN A 357 -0.27 1.42 -25.28
CA GLN A 357 -0.47 -0.04 -25.27
C GLN A 357 -0.68 -0.57 -23.84
N GLN A 358 0.10 -0.07 -22.88
CA GLN A 358 -0.06 -0.41 -21.47
C GLN A 358 -1.42 0.06 -20.94
N TYR A 359 -1.82 1.30 -21.26
CA TYR A 359 -3.12 1.83 -20.89
C TYR A 359 -4.27 0.96 -21.44
N ILE A 360 -4.24 0.61 -22.73
CA ILE A 360 -5.25 -0.25 -23.38
C ILE A 360 -5.34 -1.59 -22.65
N ARG A 361 -4.21 -2.25 -22.38
CA ARG A 361 -4.19 -3.56 -21.70
C ARG A 361 -4.78 -3.48 -20.30
N LEU A 362 -4.43 -2.45 -19.53
CA LEU A 362 -4.97 -2.26 -18.18
C LEU A 362 -6.47 -1.94 -18.21
N PHE A 363 -6.91 -1.13 -19.17
CA PHE A 363 -8.32 -0.81 -19.34
C PHE A 363 -9.14 -2.03 -19.75
N GLU A 364 -8.65 -2.86 -20.67
CA GLU A 364 -9.26 -4.15 -21.04
C GLU A 364 -9.44 -5.07 -19.84
N LEU A 365 -8.39 -5.21 -19.04
CA LEU A 365 -8.42 -6.04 -17.84
C LEU A 365 -9.47 -5.50 -16.85
N ASN A 366 -9.46 -4.19 -16.60
CA ASN A 366 -10.43 -3.55 -15.73
C ASN A 366 -11.87 -3.71 -16.24
N LEU A 367 -12.10 -3.49 -17.54
CA LEU A 367 -13.42 -3.62 -18.16
C LEU A 367 -13.94 -5.05 -18.04
N LYS A 368 -13.08 -6.06 -18.28
CA LYS A 368 -13.41 -7.47 -18.10
C LYS A 368 -13.78 -7.78 -16.65
N CYS A 369 -12.98 -7.34 -15.69
CA CYS A 369 -13.19 -7.59 -14.26
C CYS A 369 -14.35 -6.82 -13.64
N LYS A 370 -14.77 -5.70 -14.25
CA LYS A 370 -15.80 -4.79 -13.74
C LYS A 370 -17.12 -4.87 -14.53
N SER A 371 -17.20 -5.78 -15.51
CA SER A 371 -18.31 -5.90 -16.48
C SER A 371 -19.70 -6.11 -15.88
N HIS A 372 -19.79 -6.47 -14.60
CA HIS A 372 -21.04 -6.73 -13.90
C HIS A 372 -21.45 -5.61 -12.91
N ASN A 373 -20.63 -4.57 -12.74
CA ASN A 373 -20.88 -3.50 -11.76
C ASN A 373 -21.09 -2.16 -12.47
N ILE A 374 -22.31 -1.63 -12.42
CA ILE A 374 -22.69 -0.40 -13.13
C ILE A 374 -21.90 0.83 -12.66
N ASN A 375 -21.63 0.96 -11.36
CA ASN A 375 -20.91 2.10 -10.81
C ASN A 375 -19.43 2.07 -11.23
N GLU A 376 -18.82 0.88 -11.22
CA GLU A 376 -17.45 0.70 -11.70
C GLU A 376 -17.34 0.94 -13.22
N LEU A 377 -18.35 0.55 -14.00
CA LEU A 377 -18.41 0.85 -15.43
C LEU A 377 -18.60 2.35 -15.71
N TYR A 378 -19.38 3.07 -14.89
CA TYR A 378 -19.51 4.53 -14.99
C TYR A 378 -18.18 5.22 -14.73
N GLN A 379 -17.45 4.76 -13.70
CA GLN A 379 -16.12 5.27 -13.43
C GLN A 379 -15.17 5.01 -14.60
N LEU A 380 -15.14 3.77 -15.13
CA LEU A 380 -14.33 3.44 -16.31
C LEU A 380 -14.69 4.30 -17.53
N GLN A 381 -15.97 4.55 -17.78
CA GLN A 381 -16.41 5.43 -18.85
C GLN A 381 -15.91 6.87 -18.63
N THR A 382 -15.92 7.34 -17.39
CA THR A 382 -15.45 8.67 -17.01
C THR A 382 -13.93 8.78 -17.20
N ASP A 383 -13.19 7.74 -16.81
CA ASP A 383 -11.72 7.71 -16.89
C ASP A 383 -11.20 7.64 -18.35
N ILE A 384 -11.90 6.92 -19.24
CA ILE A 384 -11.45 6.74 -20.63
C ILE A 384 -11.68 7.96 -21.53
N LYS A 385 -12.70 8.77 -21.23
CA LYS A 385 -13.07 9.94 -22.04
C LYS A 385 -11.94 10.98 -22.14
N PRO A 386 -11.28 11.40 -21.05
CA PRO A 386 -10.13 12.30 -21.11
C PRO A 386 -8.99 11.76 -22.00
N ILE A 387 -8.66 10.47 -21.89
CA ILE A 387 -7.58 9.87 -22.69
C ILE A 387 -7.93 9.88 -24.18
N LEU A 388 -9.17 9.54 -24.54
CA LEU A 388 -9.63 9.63 -25.92
C LEU A 388 -9.57 11.07 -26.44
N ALA A 389 -9.99 12.05 -25.65
CA ALA A 389 -9.91 13.48 -26.00
C ALA A 389 -8.46 13.93 -26.22
N ILE A 390 -7.51 13.47 -25.39
CA ILE A 390 -6.10 13.80 -25.53
C ILE A 390 -5.52 13.21 -26.84
N ILE A 391 -5.81 11.95 -27.13
CA ILE A 391 -5.30 11.28 -28.34
C ILE A 391 -5.88 11.91 -29.62
N ASN A 392 -7.11 12.42 -29.54
CA ASN A 392 -7.80 13.16 -30.60
C ASN A 392 -7.53 14.67 -30.57
N SER A 393 -6.63 15.15 -29.70
CA SER A 393 -6.35 16.57 -29.61
C SER A 393 -5.79 17.12 -30.94
N PRO A 394 -6.10 18.38 -31.29
CA PRO A 394 -5.58 19.02 -32.50
C PRO A 394 -4.05 18.97 -32.61
N GLU A 395 -3.34 19.09 -31.49
CA GLU A 395 -1.88 19.06 -31.47
C GLU A 395 -1.32 17.67 -31.79
N VAL A 396 -1.86 16.60 -31.19
CA VAL A 396 -1.44 15.22 -31.51
C VAL A 396 -1.72 14.91 -32.97
N ALA A 397 -2.88 15.32 -33.50
CA ALA A 397 -3.23 15.15 -34.90
C ALA A 397 -2.25 15.89 -35.83
N ALA A 398 -1.89 17.14 -35.51
CA ALA A 398 -0.96 17.94 -36.30
C ALA A 398 0.47 17.38 -36.28
N VAL A 399 0.93 16.87 -35.13
CA VAL A 399 2.22 16.17 -35.01
C VAL A 399 2.22 14.90 -35.86
N LYS A 400 1.18 14.07 -35.76
CA LYS A 400 1.04 12.85 -36.59
C LYS A 400 1.03 13.17 -38.09
N LYS A 401 0.31 14.21 -38.50
CA LYS A 401 0.32 14.70 -39.89
C LYS A 401 1.72 15.11 -40.34
N THR A 402 2.47 15.81 -39.49
CA THR A 402 3.86 16.22 -39.77
C THR A 402 4.78 15.01 -39.95
N ILE A 403 4.67 13.99 -39.09
CA ILE A 403 5.39 12.71 -39.23
C ILE A 403 5.07 12.08 -40.59
N GLN A 404 3.78 12.01 -40.96
CA GLN A 404 3.35 11.42 -42.23
C GLN A 404 3.86 12.21 -43.45
N THR A 405 3.80 13.55 -43.44
CA THR A 405 4.32 14.39 -44.52
C THR A 405 5.84 14.21 -44.69
N LEU A 406 6.58 14.09 -43.58
CA LEU A 406 8.02 13.82 -43.65
C LEU A 406 8.29 12.46 -44.31
N ARG A 407 7.51 11.42 -43.97
CA ARG A 407 7.64 10.08 -44.55
C ARG A 407 7.26 10.04 -46.03
N ILE A 408 6.11 10.61 -46.41
CA ILE A 408 5.64 10.62 -47.82
C ILE A 408 6.63 11.38 -48.71
N SER A 409 7.17 12.49 -48.20
CA SER A 409 8.12 13.29 -48.98
C SER A 409 9.56 12.75 -48.92
N ALA A 410 9.81 11.58 -48.32
CA ALA A 410 11.11 10.94 -48.26
C ALA A 410 11.37 10.13 -49.54
N GLY A 411 12.07 10.72 -50.51
CA GLY A 411 12.68 10.02 -51.64
C GLY A 411 14.10 9.52 -51.33
N PHE A 412 14.72 8.83 -52.29
CA PHE A 412 16.05 8.19 -52.21
C PHE A 412 17.14 9.13 -51.65
N PHE A 413 17.17 10.39 -52.09
CA PHE A 413 18.15 11.38 -51.63
C PHE A 413 17.79 12.09 -50.30
N THR A 414 16.70 11.70 -49.64
CA THR A 414 16.16 12.37 -48.43
C THR A 414 15.93 11.44 -47.25
N LEU A 415 16.78 10.41 -47.09
CA LEU A 415 16.80 9.49 -45.92
C LEU A 415 16.68 10.21 -44.56
N HIS A 416 17.22 11.42 -44.48
CA HIS A 416 17.16 12.29 -43.29
C HIS A 416 15.75 12.65 -42.84
N LYS A 417 14.76 12.68 -43.74
CA LYS A 417 13.36 12.95 -43.39
C LYS A 417 12.75 11.80 -42.59
N ASN A 418 13.04 10.56 -42.96
CA ASN A 418 12.59 9.38 -42.21
C ASN A 418 13.22 9.34 -40.81
N ASN A 419 14.49 9.67 -40.70
CA ASN A 419 15.17 9.76 -39.40
C ASN A 419 14.53 10.82 -38.50
N LYS A 420 14.23 12.00 -39.03
CA LYS A 420 13.53 13.04 -38.27
C LYS A 420 12.10 12.62 -37.89
N ALA A 421 11.36 12.01 -38.81
CA ALA A 421 10.02 11.49 -38.53
C ALA A 421 10.04 10.48 -37.37
N ASN A 422 11.04 9.58 -37.35
CA ASN A 422 11.22 8.62 -36.26
C ASN A 422 11.56 9.30 -34.93
N GLN A 423 12.42 10.33 -34.92
CA GLN A 423 12.72 11.09 -33.69
C GLN A 423 11.48 11.77 -33.10
N ILE A 424 10.64 12.38 -33.95
CA ILE A 424 9.38 13.02 -33.51
C ILE A 424 8.41 11.96 -32.99
N GLU A 425 8.28 10.83 -33.71
CA GLU A 425 7.44 9.69 -33.34
C GLU A 425 7.86 9.11 -31.98
N ASP A 426 9.15 8.82 -31.79
CA ASP A 426 9.68 8.27 -30.55
C ASP A 426 9.51 9.25 -29.38
N ALA A 427 9.72 10.56 -29.60
CA ALA A 427 9.47 11.58 -28.59
C ALA A 427 7.97 11.64 -28.20
N LEU A 428 7.06 11.55 -29.17
CA LEU A 428 5.62 11.55 -28.92
C LEU A 428 5.21 10.33 -28.10
N PHE A 429 5.71 9.15 -28.44
CA PHE A 429 5.36 7.90 -27.77
C PHE A 429 5.95 7.76 -26.37
N ASN A 430 7.07 8.42 -26.09
CA ASN A 430 7.64 8.49 -24.75
C ASN A 430 7.05 9.63 -23.90
N THR A 431 6.24 10.51 -24.48
CA THR A 431 5.54 11.56 -23.73
C THR A 431 4.37 10.95 -22.94
N PRO A 432 4.23 11.22 -21.62
CA PRO A 432 3.08 10.80 -20.81
C PRO A 432 1.75 11.15 -21.46
N LEU A 433 0.76 10.26 -21.40
CA LEU A 433 -0.50 10.42 -22.14
C LEU A 433 -1.18 11.74 -21.82
N GLU A 434 -1.21 12.14 -20.55
CA GLU A 434 -1.85 13.35 -20.03
C GLU A 434 -1.24 14.63 -20.61
N ALA A 435 0.07 14.61 -20.86
CA ALA A 435 0.81 15.74 -21.40
C ALA A 435 0.63 15.89 -22.92
N ARG A 436 0.10 14.87 -23.63
CA ARG A 436 0.08 14.87 -25.09
C ARG A 436 -0.84 15.91 -25.72
N SER A 437 -1.85 16.37 -24.98
CA SER A 437 -2.83 17.35 -25.47
C SER A 437 -2.26 18.77 -25.62
N LYS A 438 -1.10 19.04 -24.99
CA LYS A 438 -0.45 20.36 -24.96
C LYS A 438 1.03 20.30 -25.38
N ILE A 439 1.39 19.40 -26.29
CA ILE A 439 2.79 19.20 -26.70
C ILE A 439 3.39 20.45 -27.36
N ILE A 440 2.63 21.19 -28.16
CA ILE A 440 3.10 22.35 -28.92
C ILE A 440 2.81 23.65 -28.16
N SER A 441 1.64 23.76 -27.53
CA SER A 441 1.26 24.95 -26.75
C SER A 441 1.98 25.06 -25.41
N SER A 442 2.51 23.96 -24.84
CA SER A 442 3.29 24.01 -23.59
C SER A 442 4.41 25.05 -23.67
N THR A 443 4.47 25.89 -22.62
CA THR A 443 5.54 26.87 -22.39
C THR A 443 6.85 26.18 -22.02
N LYS A 444 6.77 25.07 -21.29
CA LYS A 444 7.94 24.24 -21.00
C LYS A 444 8.31 23.40 -22.22
N ILE A 445 9.58 23.48 -22.61
CA ILE A 445 10.11 22.69 -23.71
C ILE A 445 10.04 21.21 -23.41
N ASN A 446 9.52 20.45 -24.36
CA ASN A 446 9.48 18.99 -24.32
C ASN A 446 10.22 18.36 -25.51
N ALA A 447 10.45 17.05 -25.39
CA ALA A 447 11.22 16.28 -26.37
C ALA A 447 10.60 16.30 -27.78
N VAL A 448 9.27 16.44 -27.90
CA VAL A 448 8.61 16.50 -29.22
C VAL A 448 8.88 17.85 -29.89
N GLN A 449 8.80 18.95 -29.15
CA GLN A 449 9.17 20.28 -29.64
C GLN A 449 10.64 20.32 -30.08
N GLU A 450 11.54 19.72 -29.30
CA GLU A 450 12.96 19.59 -29.66
C GLU A 450 13.17 18.76 -30.94
N ALA A 451 12.52 17.60 -31.04
CA ALA A 451 12.58 16.76 -32.23
C ALA A 451 11.99 17.47 -33.48
N LEU A 452 10.94 18.28 -33.30
CA LEU A 452 10.39 19.11 -34.36
C LEU A 452 11.33 20.25 -34.77
N ALA A 453 12.08 20.83 -33.83
CA ALA A 453 12.98 21.95 -34.05
C ALA A 453 14.33 21.53 -34.67
N SER A 454 14.69 20.24 -34.59
CA SER A 454 15.97 19.72 -35.09
C SER A 454 16.15 19.87 -36.60
N HIS A 455 17.37 20.15 -37.06
CA HIS A 455 17.66 20.29 -38.50
C HIS A 455 17.98 18.95 -39.18
N ARG A 456 17.74 18.89 -40.50
CA ARG A 456 17.86 17.66 -41.30
C ARG A 456 18.88 17.72 -42.45
N HIS A 457 19.52 18.86 -42.67
CA HIS A 457 20.47 19.07 -43.78
C HIS A 457 21.88 18.60 -43.40
N LEU A 458 22.66 18.18 -44.39
CA LEU A 458 24.04 17.73 -44.22
C LEU A 458 24.86 18.82 -43.48
N GLY A 459 25.61 18.45 -42.44
CA GLY A 459 26.37 19.38 -41.59
C GLY A 459 25.62 20.01 -40.40
N LYS A 460 24.28 19.96 -40.36
CA LYS A 460 23.45 20.48 -39.24
C LYS A 460 22.47 19.43 -38.70
N ARG A 461 22.72 18.15 -38.97
CA ARG A 461 21.80 17.06 -38.68
C ARG A 461 21.61 16.89 -37.18
N GLY A 462 20.35 16.92 -36.72
CA GLY A 462 20.00 16.75 -35.30
C GLY A 462 20.28 17.98 -34.44
N THR A 463 20.90 19.03 -34.99
CA THR A 463 21.19 20.26 -34.25
C THR A 463 19.89 20.96 -33.88
N ILE A 464 19.75 21.28 -32.59
CA ILE A 464 18.69 22.11 -32.03
C ILE A 464 19.37 23.39 -31.54
N TYR A 465 18.95 24.54 -32.07
CA TYR A 465 19.47 25.82 -31.63
C TYR A 465 18.69 26.26 -30.40
N LYS A 466 19.42 26.59 -29.32
CA LYS A 466 18.83 27.07 -28.07
C LYS A 466 19.26 28.50 -27.77
N THR A 467 18.42 29.25 -27.08
CA THR A 467 18.74 30.57 -26.51
C THR A 467 19.65 30.42 -25.28
N THR A 468 20.09 31.54 -24.72
CA THR A 468 20.83 31.58 -23.44
C THR A 468 20.06 30.94 -22.29
N ASP A 469 18.74 31.06 -22.30
CA ASP A 469 17.84 30.52 -21.28
C ASP A 469 17.50 29.03 -21.49
N ARG A 470 18.20 28.40 -22.45
CA ARG A 470 17.99 27.01 -22.89
C ARG A 470 16.65 26.77 -23.57
N ASP A 471 15.98 27.83 -24.02
CA ASP A 471 14.77 27.73 -24.82
C ASP A 471 15.06 27.40 -26.29
N ILE A 472 14.10 26.93 -27.07
CA ILE A 472 14.28 26.73 -28.53
C ILE A 472 14.39 28.10 -29.17
N ASP A 473 15.50 28.39 -29.86
CA ASP A 473 15.65 29.61 -30.65
C ASP A 473 14.72 29.53 -31.86
N GLU A 474 13.51 30.11 -31.73
CA GLU A 474 12.47 30.03 -32.74
C GLU A 474 12.94 30.57 -34.10
N SER A 475 13.80 31.58 -34.11
CA SER A 475 14.34 32.18 -35.35
C SER A 475 15.22 31.20 -36.13
N LYS A 476 15.94 30.32 -35.42
CA LYS A 476 16.84 29.31 -35.99
C LYS A 476 16.23 27.91 -36.03
N ALA A 477 15.04 27.68 -35.48
CA ALA A 477 14.40 26.37 -35.47
C ALA A 477 14.05 25.87 -36.88
N ALA A 478 13.98 24.55 -37.05
CA ALA A 478 13.56 23.93 -38.30
C ALA A 478 12.11 24.30 -38.65
N ARG A 479 11.81 24.37 -39.95
CA ARG A 479 10.51 24.78 -40.48
C ARG A 479 9.32 23.96 -39.91
N SER A 480 9.49 22.66 -39.67
CA SER A 480 8.43 21.82 -39.07
C SER A 480 8.00 22.27 -37.68
N PHE A 481 8.91 22.83 -36.87
CA PHE A 481 8.55 23.41 -35.57
C PHE A 481 7.83 24.75 -35.75
N LYS A 482 8.40 25.64 -36.56
CA LYS A 482 7.82 26.96 -36.85
C LYS A 482 6.38 26.85 -37.38
N ASP A 483 6.18 25.99 -38.38
CA ASP A 483 4.87 25.78 -39.02
C ASP A 483 3.84 25.25 -38.00
N LEU A 484 4.21 24.27 -37.16
CA LEU A 484 3.33 23.75 -36.11
C LEU A 484 3.06 24.77 -35.00
N LYS A 485 4.09 25.47 -34.51
CA LYS A 485 3.94 26.46 -33.44
C LYS A 485 3.03 27.61 -33.89
N ALA A 486 3.13 28.04 -35.14
CA ALA A 486 2.26 29.05 -35.73
C ALA A 486 0.78 28.65 -35.70
N LEU A 487 0.45 27.35 -35.91
CA LEU A 487 -0.93 26.86 -35.84
C LEU A 487 -1.55 26.96 -34.44
N PHE A 488 -0.73 26.98 -33.39
CA PHE A 488 -1.20 26.97 -31.99
C PHE A 488 -0.81 28.22 -31.20
N LYS A 489 -0.29 29.26 -31.87
CA LYS A 489 0.17 30.51 -31.22
C LYS A 489 -0.96 31.31 -30.57
N ASN A 490 -2.18 31.16 -31.07
CA ASN A 490 -3.37 31.87 -30.59
C ASN A 490 -4.33 30.96 -29.81
N THR A 491 -3.93 29.74 -29.47
CA THR A 491 -4.74 28.91 -28.58
C THR A 491 -4.60 29.51 -27.18
N PRO A 492 -5.66 30.10 -26.59
CA PRO A 492 -5.56 30.65 -25.24
C PRO A 492 -5.06 29.55 -24.31
N GLU A 493 -4.14 29.88 -23.40
CA GLU A 493 -3.67 28.94 -22.38
C GLU A 493 -4.90 28.38 -21.67
N CYS A 494 -5.25 27.14 -22.02
CA CYS A 494 -6.39 26.47 -21.42
C CYS A 494 -5.99 26.24 -19.97
N ILE A 495 -6.60 27.03 -19.07
CA ILE A 495 -6.45 27.00 -17.61
C ILE A 495 -6.14 25.58 -17.21
N ASP A 496 -4.96 25.37 -16.60
CA ASP A 496 -4.49 24.03 -16.24
C ASP A 496 -5.62 23.25 -15.59
N TYR A 497 -6.14 22.28 -16.34
CA TYR A 497 -7.11 21.34 -15.83
C TYR A 497 -6.34 20.46 -14.86
N LYS A 498 -6.19 20.94 -13.62
CA LYS A 498 -5.89 20.08 -12.50
C LYS A 498 -7.02 19.05 -12.52
N PRO A 499 -6.75 17.77 -12.79
CA PRO A 499 -7.78 16.77 -12.59
C PRO A 499 -8.25 16.94 -11.15
N THR A 500 -9.51 17.33 -10.97
CA THR A 500 -10.13 17.39 -9.66
C THR A 500 -10.13 15.96 -9.15
N LEU A 501 -9.10 15.60 -8.38
CA LEU A 501 -9.21 14.52 -7.42
C LEU A 501 -10.40 14.89 -6.55
N ALA A 502 -11.45 14.07 -6.62
CA ALA A 502 -12.70 14.27 -5.89
C ALA A 502 -12.52 14.04 -4.38
N SER A 503 -11.70 14.87 -3.71
CA SER A 503 -11.41 14.75 -2.28
C SER A 503 -11.45 16.06 -1.48
N GLU A 504 -11.85 17.21 -2.02
CA GLU A 504 -11.86 18.49 -1.26
C GLU A 504 -13.16 19.29 -1.32
N SER A 505 -14.32 18.62 -1.25
CA SER A 505 -15.60 19.31 -0.99
C SER A 505 -16.41 18.64 0.12
N ARG A 506 -15.83 18.57 1.32
CA ARG A 506 -16.54 18.40 2.59
C ARG A 506 -15.80 19.09 3.74
N GLN A 507 -15.65 20.41 3.67
CA GLN A 507 -15.50 21.24 4.87
C GLN A 507 -16.34 22.51 4.67
N LYS A 508 -17.21 22.77 5.65
CA LYS A 508 -18.26 23.81 5.76
C LYS A 508 -19.65 23.43 5.19
N ILE A 509 -20.37 22.59 5.94
CA ILE A 509 -21.64 22.93 6.60
C ILE A 509 -21.55 22.40 8.02
#